data_AF-A0A170WHM6-F1
#
_entry.id   AF-A0A170WHM6-F1
#
_cell.length_a   1.000
_cell.length_b   1.000
_cell.length_c   1.000
_cell.angle_alpha   90.00
_cell.angle_beta   90.00
_cell.angle_gamma   90.00
#
_symmetry.space_group_name_H-M   'P 1'
#
loop_
_entity.id
_entity.type
_entity.pdbx_description
1 polymer ?
#
loop_
_entity_poly.entity_id
_entity_poly.type
_entity_poly.pdbx_seq_one_letter_code
_entity_poly.pdbx_strand_id
1 'polypeptide(L)'
;MILDFGYDTRHAQAAVAVAQRRGLPVPDPIPTTMAMVDVVMRAAHMKPPERPTVDDLPQTTAELAALIEERARAHRVAASYREVAQDFIEPLARRLNAQVAAQVASWIAMLCPEFDRLVKQLRSLSKKLPDQLDAHLINWGDPEVSAPWARAEGIAMQLDGIVGDRQTLARASGLQGEGGPNAELYAVAALPKPTTTDVVQHRLRTHISPELQRWKELRHDPVRRWLHLVRSEHLTIQLATPNEVRDRAAVRELWLEAIAVRGVAPVPGAKAIRAIEQVLQAA
;
A
#
# COMPACT_ATOMS: atom_id res chain seq x y z
N MET A 1 -18.55 -19.70 5.87
CA MET A 1 -17.40 -19.89 6.76
C MET A 1 -16.28 -19.03 6.22
N ILE A 2 -16.09 -17.84 6.80
CA ILE A 2 -15.02 -16.92 6.40
C ILE A 2 -13.75 -17.50 7.00
N LEU A 3 -12.82 -17.95 6.16
CA LEU A 3 -11.46 -18.30 6.60
C LEU A 3 -10.85 -17.04 7.21
N ASP A 4 -10.74 -17.00 8.53
CA ASP A 4 -10.09 -15.91 9.25
C ASP A 4 -8.59 -15.97 8.95
N PHE A 5 -8.11 -15.01 8.14
CA PHE A 5 -6.71 -14.87 7.73
C PHE A 5 -5.86 -14.15 8.79
N GLY A 6 -6.34 -13.99 10.02
CA GLY A 6 -5.64 -13.26 11.10
C GLY A 6 -4.26 -13.80 11.50
N TYR A 7 -3.88 -15.01 11.06
CA TYR A 7 -2.57 -15.62 11.29
C TYR A 7 -1.57 -15.46 10.13
N ASP A 8 -1.96 -14.82 9.02
CA ASP A 8 -1.02 -14.56 7.91
C ASP A 8 -0.07 -13.41 8.27
N THR A 9 1.23 -13.71 8.36
CA THR A 9 2.28 -12.73 8.69
C THR A 9 2.97 -12.15 7.46
N ARG A 10 2.63 -12.59 6.23
CA ARG A 10 3.33 -12.17 4.99
C ARG A 10 3.30 -10.66 4.79
N HIS A 11 2.17 -10.01 5.07
CA HIS A 11 2.07 -8.56 4.96
C HIS A 11 2.91 -7.83 6.00
N ALA A 12 2.90 -8.31 7.25
CA ALA A 12 3.73 -7.74 8.32
C ALA A 12 5.23 -7.88 8.00
N GLN A 13 5.67 -9.05 7.56
CA GLN A 13 7.05 -9.31 7.14
C GLN A 13 7.46 -8.43 5.96
N ALA A 14 6.60 -8.30 4.94
CA ALA A 14 6.86 -7.43 3.80
C ALA A 14 6.99 -5.96 4.20
N ALA A 15 6.14 -5.48 5.12
CA ALA A 15 6.24 -4.12 5.64
C ALA A 15 7.53 -3.87 6.43
N VAL A 16 7.96 -4.83 7.26
CA VAL A 16 9.25 -4.74 7.96
C VAL A 16 10.42 -4.71 6.97
N ALA A 17 10.39 -5.52 5.92
CA ALA A 17 11.42 -5.51 4.88
C ALA A 17 11.49 -4.15 4.14
N VAL A 18 10.34 -3.54 3.85
CA VAL A 18 10.28 -2.18 3.28
C VAL A 18 10.87 -1.15 4.24
N ALA A 19 10.47 -1.21 5.52
CA ALA A 19 10.98 -0.31 6.54
C ALA A 19 12.51 -0.39 6.65
N GLN A 20 13.06 -1.60 6.75
CA GLN A 20 14.50 -1.84 6.81
C GLN A 20 15.23 -1.34 5.55
N ARG A 21 14.74 -1.64 4.35
CA ARG A 21 15.33 -1.20 3.08
C ARG A 21 15.37 0.33 2.96
N ARG A 22 14.34 1.01 3.50
CA ARG A 22 14.24 2.48 3.52
C ARG A 22 14.94 3.13 4.71
N GLY A 23 15.56 2.35 5.59
CA GLY A 23 16.20 2.87 6.81
C GLY A 23 15.22 3.47 7.82
N LEU A 24 13.95 3.04 7.79
CA LEU A 24 12.95 3.44 8.77
C LEU A 24 13.20 2.69 10.09
N PRO A 25 12.93 3.32 11.25
CA PRO A 25 13.18 2.70 12.55
C PRO A 25 12.21 1.53 12.78
N VAL A 26 12.76 0.34 13.03
CA VAL A 26 11.98 -0.86 13.40
C VAL A 26 12.21 -1.14 14.89
N PRO A 27 11.21 -0.93 15.76
CA PRO A 27 11.35 -1.17 17.20
C PRO A 27 11.72 -2.63 17.53
N ASP A 28 12.64 -2.84 18.47
CA ASP A 28 13.15 -4.15 18.91
C ASP A 28 12.09 -5.24 19.21
N PRO A 29 10.88 -4.91 19.72
CA PRO A 29 9.85 -5.93 19.90
C PRO A 29 9.44 -6.65 18.60
N ILE A 30 9.53 -5.99 17.45
CA ILE A 30 9.18 -6.57 16.13
C ILE A 30 10.17 -7.67 15.72
N PRO A 31 11.48 -7.42 15.55
CA PRO A 31 12.44 -8.46 15.18
C PRO A 31 12.50 -9.57 16.23
N THR A 32 12.30 -9.25 17.51
CA THR A 32 12.17 -10.26 18.56
C THR A 32 10.98 -11.19 18.32
N THR A 33 9.81 -10.63 18.00
CA THR A 33 8.61 -11.43 17.72
C THR A 33 8.73 -12.21 16.41
N MET A 34 9.38 -11.65 15.38
CA MET A 34 9.71 -12.38 14.15
C MET A 34 10.60 -13.60 14.45
N ALA A 35 11.63 -13.44 15.27
CA ALA A 35 12.49 -14.56 15.68
C ALA A 35 11.71 -15.66 16.43
N MET A 36 10.73 -15.28 17.28
CA MET A 36 9.84 -16.24 17.93
C MET A 36 8.96 -16.98 16.93
N VAL A 37 8.38 -16.27 15.95
CA VAL A 37 7.63 -16.89 14.84
C VAL A 37 8.51 -17.88 14.10
N ASP A 38 9.75 -17.55 13.79
CA ASP A 38 10.68 -18.45 13.09
C ASP A 38 11.02 -19.71 13.90
N VAL A 39 11.14 -19.60 15.22
CA VAL A 39 11.32 -20.77 16.10
C VAL A 39 10.11 -21.69 16.05
N VAL A 40 8.90 -21.12 16.19
CA VAL A 40 7.65 -21.88 16.17
C VAL A 40 7.41 -22.51 14.80
N MET A 41 7.67 -21.80 13.71
CA MET A 41 7.53 -22.33 12.36
C MET A 41 8.52 -23.46 12.08
N ARG A 42 9.76 -23.37 12.58
CA ARG A 42 10.73 -24.49 12.49
C ARG A 42 10.26 -25.71 13.26
N ALA A 43 9.72 -25.54 14.46
CA ALA A 43 9.15 -26.62 15.26
C ALA A 43 7.93 -27.26 14.57
N ALA A 44 7.03 -26.44 14.02
CA ALA A 44 5.83 -26.89 13.29
C ALA A 44 6.15 -27.66 11.99
N HIS A 45 7.33 -27.44 11.40
CA HIS A 45 7.79 -28.14 10.20
C HIS A 45 8.88 -29.18 10.50
N MET A 46 9.08 -29.56 11.78
CA MET A 46 10.06 -30.57 12.15
C MET A 46 9.73 -31.90 11.46
N LYS A 47 10.66 -32.36 10.62
CA LYS A 47 10.51 -33.61 9.88
C LYS A 47 10.93 -34.80 10.76
N PRO A 48 10.15 -35.89 10.78
CA PRO A 48 10.65 -37.14 11.34
C PRO A 48 11.82 -37.67 10.49
N PRO A 49 12.66 -38.56 11.03
CA PRO A 49 13.74 -39.17 10.27
C PRO A 49 13.21 -39.92 9.04
N GLU A 50 13.94 -39.83 7.92
CA GLU A 50 13.58 -40.48 6.65
C GLU A 50 13.59 -41.99 6.77
N ARG A 51 12.72 -42.67 6.01
CA ARG A 51 12.62 -44.14 6.05
C ARG A 51 14.00 -44.76 5.77
N PRO A 52 14.45 -45.74 6.58
CA PRO A 52 15.72 -46.40 6.35
C PRO A 52 15.70 -47.12 5.00
N THR A 53 16.83 -47.08 4.31
CA THR A 53 17.10 -47.80 3.07
C THR A 53 17.74 -49.16 3.37
N VAL A 54 18.01 -49.94 2.31
CA VAL A 54 18.67 -51.25 2.45
C VAL A 54 20.06 -51.10 3.08
N ASP A 55 20.75 -49.99 2.83
CA ASP A 55 22.09 -49.71 3.33
C ASP A 55 22.10 -49.33 4.83
N ASP A 56 20.94 -48.95 5.39
CA ASP A 56 20.78 -48.57 6.79
C ASP A 56 20.41 -49.76 7.70
N LEU A 57 20.27 -50.97 7.14
CA LEU A 57 19.86 -52.15 7.89
C LEU A 57 21.03 -52.70 8.73
N PRO A 58 20.87 -52.81 10.06
CA PRO A 58 21.92 -53.36 10.92
C PRO A 58 22.08 -54.87 10.72
N GLN A 59 23.25 -55.39 11.12
CA GLN A 59 23.63 -56.79 10.89
C GLN A 59 23.05 -57.74 11.94
N THR A 60 22.62 -57.21 13.08
CA THR A 60 22.11 -58.02 14.20
C THR A 60 20.71 -57.61 14.63
N THR A 61 19.99 -58.55 15.26
CA THR A 61 18.65 -58.32 15.81
C THR A 61 18.66 -57.32 16.98
N ALA A 62 19.72 -57.30 17.78
CA ALA A 62 19.88 -56.36 18.89
C ALA A 62 20.06 -54.92 18.39
N GLU A 63 20.88 -54.71 17.36
CA GLU A 63 21.04 -53.41 16.72
C GLU A 63 19.75 -52.96 16.03
N LEU A 64 19.00 -53.87 15.39
CA LEU A 64 17.70 -53.55 14.81
C LEU A 64 16.69 -53.09 15.87
N ALA A 65 16.64 -53.75 17.02
CA ALA A 65 15.77 -53.35 18.12
C ALA A 65 16.13 -51.94 18.63
N ALA A 66 17.42 -51.65 18.81
CA ALA A 66 17.91 -50.33 19.22
C ALA A 66 17.57 -49.24 18.18
N LEU A 67 17.78 -49.53 16.88
CA LEU A 67 17.45 -48.60 15.79
C LEU A 67 15.94 -48.30 15.73
N ILE A 68 15.08 -49.33 15.90
CA ILE A 68 13.63 -49.15 15.95
C ILE A 68 13.25 -48.24 17.14
N GLU A 69 13.82 -48.47 18.32
CA GLU A 69 13.55 -47.68 19.52
C GLU A 69 13.96 -46.21 19.35
N GLU A 70 15.18 -45.97 18.88
CA GLU A 70 15.70 -44.63 18.60
C GLU A 70 14.82 -43.88 17.61
N ARG A 71 14.47 -44.53 16.50
CA ARG A 71 13.61 -43.93 15.47
C ARG A 71 12.21 -43.69 16.00
N ALA A 72 11.61 -44.64 16.74
CA ALA A 72 10.30 -44.45 17.36
C ALA A 72 10.31 -43.26 18.34
N ARG A 73 11.41 -43.05 19.08
CA ARG A 73 11.61 -41.85 19.90
C ARG A 73 11.68 -40.59 19.05
N ALA A 74 12.47 -40.57 17.98
CA ALA A 74 12.60 -39.42 17.10
C ALA A 74 11.26 -39.04 16.41
N HIS A 75 10.49 -40.04 15.97
CA HIS A 75 9.15 -39.84 15.42
C HIS A 75 8.19 -39.21 16.45
N ARG A 76 8.20 -39.71 17.69
CA ARG A 76 7.40 -39.14 18.79
C ARG A 76 7.79 -37.70 19.09
N VAL A 77 9.09 -37.41 19.18
CA VAL A 77 9.59 -36.04 19.40
C VAL A 77 9.12 -35.11 18.28
N ALA A 78 9.30 -35.49 17.01
CA ALA A 78 8.85 -34.67 15.88
C ALA A 78 7.33 -34.48 15.87
N ALA A 79 6.53 -35.46 16.30
CA ALA A 79 5.09 -35.30 16.46
C ALA A 79 4.75 -34.28 17.56
N SER A 80 5.35 -34.42 18.75
CA SER A 80 5.11 -33.50 19.88
C SER A 80 5.53 -32.06 19.57
N TYR A 81 6.67 -31.85 18.90
CA TYR A 81 7.10 -30.51 18.48
C TYR A 81 6.09 -29.86 17.53
N ARG A 82 5.54 -30.63 16.58
CA ARG A 82 4.53 -30.12 15.65
C ARG A 82 3.23 -29.77 16.35
N GLU A 83 2.78 -30.61 17.28
CA GLU A 83 1.57 -30.39 18.07
C GLU A 83 1.71 -29.15 18.96
N VAL A 84 2.75 -29.09 19.80
CA VAL A 84 2.99 -27.95 20.70
C VAL A 84 3.20 -26.64 19.93
N ALA A 85 3.89 -26.68 18.79
CA ALA A 85 4.10 -25.47 18.00
C ALA A 85 2.79 -24.86 17.48
N GLN A 86 1.77 -25.67 17.15
CA GLN A 86 0.49 -25.17 16.65
C GLN A 86 -0.19 -24.22 17.64
N ASP A 87 -0.04 -24.46 18.94
CA ASP A 87 -0.61 -23.61 20.00
C ASP A 87 -0.03 -22.18 19.99
N PHE A 88 1.17 -21.98 19.46
CA PHE A 88 1.87 -20.69 19.49
C PHE A 88 1.81 -19.92 18.17
N ILE A 89 1.46 -20.55 17.04
CA ILE A 89 1.47 -19.91 15.72
C ILE A 89 0.54 -18.70 15.71
N GLU A 90 -0.72 -18.89 16.10
CA GLU A 90 -1.72 -17.83 16.03
C GLU A 90 -1.44 -16.67 17.00
N PRO A 91 -1.15 -16.90 18.30
CA PRO A 91 -0.84 -15.79 19.22
C PRO A 91 0.37 -14.96 18.77
N LEU A 92 1.43 -15.60 18.27
CA LEU A 92 2.61 -14.90 17.79
C LEU A 92 2.34 -14.13 16.49
N ALA A 93 1.60 -14.72 15.55
CA ALA A 93 1.21 -14.05 14.32
C ALA A 93 0.35 -12.81 14.60
N ARG A 94 -0.65 -12.93 15.47
CA ARG A 94 -1.50 -11.80 15.90
C ARG A 94 -0.66 -10.72 16.58
N ARG A 95 0.26 -11.09 17.47
CA ARG A 95 1.18 -10.16 18.13
C ARG A 95 2.05 -9.40 17.12
N LEU A 96 2.67 -10.11 16.17
CA LEU A 96 3.50 -9.49 15.14
C LEU A 96 2.69 -8.53 14.27
N ASN A 97 1.52 -8.97 13.80
CA ASN A 97 0.62 -8.15 12.97
C ASN A 97 0.19 -6.88 13.71
N ALA A 98 -0.18 -6.97 14.99
CA ALA A 98 -0.55 -5.81 15.81
C ALA A 98 0.61 -4.84 16.02
N GLN A 99 1.81 -5.35 16.33
CA GLN A 99 3.00 -4.52 16.51
C GLN A 99 3.38 -3.78 15.23
N VAL A 100 3.33 -4.46 14.08
CA VAL A 100 3.63 -3.85 12.79
C VAL A 100 2.56 -2.84 12.39
N ALA A 101 1.27 -3.18 12.53
CA ALA A 101 0.16 -2.28 12.24
C ALA A 101 0.27 -0.95 13.01
N ALA A 102 0.72 -0.98 14.26
CA ALA A 102 0.93 0.21 15.07
C ALA A 102 2.04 1.15 14.53
N GLN A 103 2.98 0.65 13.72
CA GLN A 103 4.07 1.44 13.14
C GLN A 103 3.76 1.95 11.72
N VAL A 104 2.74 1.42 11.04
CA VAL A 104 2.48 1.73 9.62
C VAL A 104 2.30 3.23 9.38
N ALA A 105 1.52 3.92 10.23
CA ALA A 105 1.27 5.35 10.08
C ALA A 105 2.55 6.18 10.24
N SER A 106 3.39 5.87 11.23
CA SER A 106 4.65 6.60 11.46
C SER A 106 5.66 6.34 10.34
N TRP A 107 5.77 5.10 9.87
CA TRP A 107 6.63 4.76 8.72
C TRP A 107 6.22 5.50 7.45
N ILE A 108 4.92 5.57 7.13
CA ILE A 108 4.45 6.32 5.96
C ILE A 108 4.72 7.82 6.12
N ALA A 109 4.51 8.39 7.31
CA ALA A 109 4.84 9.79 7.58
C ALA A 109 6.32 10.12 7.35
N MET A 110 7.23 9.18 7.64
CA MET A 110 8.66 9.33 7.37
C MET A 110 9.03 9.26 5.88
N LEU A 111 8.15 8.74 5.02
CA LEU A 111 8.33 8.78 3.55
C LEU A 111 7.93 10.14 2.94
N CYS A 112 7.09 10.94 3.63
CA CYS A 112 6.58 12.21 3.12
C CYS A 112 7.67 13.22 2.74
N PRO A 113 8.77 13.43 3.52
CA PRO A 113 9.80 14.40 3.14
C PRO A 113 10.50 14.06 1.82
N GLU A 114 10.80 12.77 1.59
CA GLU A 114 11.41 12.32 0.32
C GLU A 114 10.43 12.52 -0.83
N PHE A 115 9.17 12.11 -0.64
CA PHE A 115 8.10 12.28 -1.62
C PHE A 115 7.90 13.76 -2.00
N ASP A 116 7.76 14.64 -1.02
CA ASP A 116 7.54 16.08 -1.25
C ASP A 116 8.72 16.73 -1.96
N ARG A 117 9.95 16.31 -1.65
CA ARG A 117 11.16 16.75 -2.35
C ARG A 117 11.12 16.36 -3.83
N LEU A 118 10.77 15.11 -4.14
CA LEU A 118 10.66 14.61 -5.51
C LEU A 118 9.53 15.33 -6.28
N VAL A 119 8.38 15.54 -5.64
CA VAL A 119 7.27 16.31 -6.23
C VAL A 119 7.70 17.75 -6.53
N LYS A 120 8.44 18.42 -5.63
CA LYS A 120 8.97 19.77 -5.88
C LYS A 120 9.95 19.79 -7.05
N GLN A 121 10.84 18.81 -7.15
CA GLN A 121 11.76 18.68 -8.28
C GLN A 121 11.00 18.46 -9.60
N LEU A 122 10.02 17.55 -9.60
CA LEU A 122 9.21 17.27 -10.78
C LEU A 122 8.38 18.50 -11.21
N ARG A 123 7.82 19.26 -10.28
CA ARG A 123 7.16 20.55 -10.57
C ARG A 123 8.10 21.57 -11.21
N SER A 124 9.38 21.58 -10.83
CA SER A 124 10.36 22.46 -11.47
C SER A 124 10.70 22.02 -12.89
N LEU A 125 10.72 20.71 -13.15
CA LEU A 125 10.97 20.16 -14.48
C LEU A 125 9.75 20.31 -15.40
N SER A 126 8.54 20.14 -14.87
CA SER A 126 7.30 20.25 -15.64
C SER A 126 7.11 21.63 -16.28
N LYS A 127 7.67 22.69 -15.68
CA LYS A 127 7.68 24.06 -16.24
C LYS A 127 8.62 24.23 -17.45
N LYS A 128 9.59 23.33 -17.62
CA LYS A 128 10.54 23.34 -18.74
C LYS A 128 10.10 22.45 -19.90
N LEU A 129 9.16 21.54 -19.63
CA LEU A 129 8.63 20.62 -20.62
C LEU A 129 7.44 21.24 -21.36
N PRO A 130 7.20 20.87 -22.63
CA PRO A 130 6.02 21.32 -23.38
C PRO A 130 4.70 20.99 -22.68
N ASP A 131 3.66 21.77 -22.90
CA ASP A 131 2.32 21.52 -22.35
C ASP A 131 1.74 20.19 -22.86
N GLN A 132 1.94 19.91 -24.16
CA GLN A 132 1.59 18.65 -24.79
C GLN A 132 2.70 17.62 -24.53
N LEU A 133 2.45 16.72 -23.58
CA LEU A 133 3.41 15.68 -23.16
C LEU A 133 3.42 14.45 -24.09
N ASP A 134 2.99 14.61 -25.34
CA ASP A 134 2.98 13.48 -26.26
C ASP A 134 4.38 13.19 -26.83
N ALA A 135 4.93 12.02 -26.50
CA ALA A 135 6.24 11.56 -26.94
C ALA A 135 6.42 11.59 -28.47
N HIS A 136 5.34 11.45 -29.24
CA HIS A 136 5.38 11.55 -30.70
C HIS A 136 5.50 12.99 -31.21
N LEU A 137 5.14 13.98 -30.39
CA LEU A 137 5.18 15.40 -30.70
C LEU A 137 6.37 16.12 -30.04
N ILE A 138 7.06 15.43 -29.12
CA ILE A 138 8.26 15.95 -28.45
C ILE A 138 9.45 15.89 -29.41
N ASN A 139 10.13 17.02 -29.58
CA ASN A 139 11.41 17.09 -30.28
C ASN A 139 12.53 16.55 -29.39
N TRP A 140 12.84 15.26 -29.52
CA TRP A 140 13.92 14.60 -28.76
C TRP A 140 15.33 15.09 -29.11
N GLY A 141 15.50 15.79 -30.24
CA GLY A 141 16.77 16.40 -30.62
C GLY A 141 17.07 17.71 -29.87
N ASP A 142 16.10 18.25 -29.13
CA ASP A 142 16.27 19.46 -28.33
C ASP A 142 16.82 19.11 -26.93
N PRO A 143 18.03 19.55 -26.56
CA PRO A 143 18.59 19.36 -25.22
C PRO A 143 17.75 20.01 -24.11
N GLU A 144 17.01 21.08 -24.42
CA GLU A 144 16.15 21.77 -23.45
C GLU A 144 14.91 20.95 -23.08
N VAL A 145 14.53 19.97 -23.91
CA VAL A 145 13.41 19.06 -23.66
C VAL A 145 13.88 17.68 -23.22
N SER A 146 14.84 17.09 -23.93
CA SER A 146 15.34 15.74 -23.67
C SER A 146 16.01 15.61 -22.31
N ALA A 147 16.81 16.60 -21.86
CA ALA A 147 17.49 16.53 -20.58
C ALA A 147 16.53 16.66 -19.37
N PRO A 148 15.56 17.60 -19.34
CA PRO A 148 14.52 17.61 -18.31
C PRO A 148 13.63 16.37 -18.32
N TRP A 149 13.34 15.82 -19.49
CA TRP A 149 12.55 14.59 -19.60
C TRP A 149 13.27 13.39 -18.96
N ALA A 150 14.54 13.16 -19.29
CA ALA A 150 15.33 12.08 -18.71
C ALA A 150 15.43 12.19 -17.17
N ARG A 151 15.47 13.41 -16.63
CA ARG A 151 15.41 13.62 -15.16
C ARG A 151 14.02 13.35 -14.60
N ALA A 152 12.97 13.74 -15.32
CA ALA A 152 11.59 13.47 -14.93
C ALA A 152 11.31 11.95 -14.88
N GLU A 153 11.88 11.17 -15.81
CA GLU A 153 11.85 9.71 -15.78
C GLU A 153 12.41 9.14 -14.47
N GLY A 154 13.63 9.52 -14.11
CA GLY A 154 14.26 9.06 -12.87
C GLY A 154 13.45 9.43 -11.63
N ILE A 155 12.86 10.63 -11.58
CA ILE A 155 12.02 11.08 -10.47
C ILE A 155 10.68 10.33 -10.44
N ALA A 156 10.02 10.14 -11.58
CA ALA A 156 8.77 9.41 -11.68
C ALA A 156 8.92 7.96 -11.18
N MET A 157 10.01 7.28 -11.56
CA MET A 157 10.32 5.94 -11.05
C MET A 157 10.53 5.91 -9.53
N GLN A 158 11.20 6.92 -8.96
CA GLN A 158 11.39 7.02 -7.51
C GLN A 158 10.07 7.29 -6.79
N LEU A 159 9.21 8.14 -7.35
CA LEU A 159 7.87 8.39 -6.83
C LEU A 159 7.03 7.11 -6.84
N ASP A 160 7.01 6.36 -7.94
CA ASP A 160 6.32 5.07 -8.01
C ASP A 160 6.88 4.06 -7.00
N GLY A 161 8.20 4.05 -6.80
CA GLY A 161 8.84 3.24 -5.75
C GLY A 161 8.35 3.59 -4.35
N ILE A 162 8.24 4.88 -4.02
CA ILE A 162 7.68 5.33 -2.73
C ILE A 162 6.20 4.94 -2.60
N VAL A 163 5.42 5.07 -3.66
CA VAL A 163 4.00 4.69 -3.67
C VAL A 163 3.82 3.18 -3.48
N GLY A 164 4.63 2.36 -4.15
CA GLY A 164 4.63 0.90 -3.97
C GLY A 164 5.03 0.49 -2.55
N ASP A 165 5.99 1.19 -1.97
CA ASP A 165 6.42 0.98 -0.58
C ASP A 165 5.32 1.34 0.40
N ARG A 166 4.69 2.50 0.22
CA ARG A 166 3.51 2.92 0.99
C ARG A 166 2.39 1.89 0.89
N GLN A 167 2.09 1.36 -0.30
CA GLN A 167 1.07 0.33 -0.47
C GLN A 167 1.41 -0.96 0.29
N THR A 168 2.67 -1.35 0.30
CA THR A 168 3.15 -2.54 1.02
C THR A 168 3.02 -2.35 2.55
N LEU A 169 3.42 -1.17 3.06
CA LEU A 169 3.23 -0.80 4.46
C LEU A 169 1.75 -0.78 4.86
N ALA A 170 0.90 -0.16 4.03
CA ALA A 170 -0.53 -0.05 4.29
C ALA A 170 -1.23 -1.41 4.42
N ARG A 171 -0.87 -2.39 3.56
CA ARG A 171 -1.43 -3.76 3.63
C ARG A 171 -1.21 -4.43 4.97
N ALA A 172 -0.11 -4.13 5.67
CA ALA A 172 0.18 -4.72 6.99
C ALA A 172 -0.75 -4.23 8.11
N SER A 173 -1.41 -3.07 7.92
CA SER A 173 -2.42 -2.57 8.87
C SER A 173 -3.82 -3.17 8.66
N GLY A 174 -3.97 -4.14 7.74
CA GLY A 174 -5.26 -4.77 7.43
C GLY A 174 -6.20 -3.88 6.59
N LEU A 175 -5.70 -2.74 6.13
CA LEU A 175 -6.46 -1.76 5.37
C LEU A 175 -6.36 -2.10 3.86
N GLN A 176 -6.91 -3.26 3.48
CA GLN A 176 -7.11 -3.59 2.06
C GLN A 176 -8.39 -2.89 1.57
N GLY A 177 -8.33 -2.20 0.42
CA GLY A 177 -9.49 -1.53 -0.18
C GLY A 177 -9.70 -0.06 0.21
N GLU A 178 -8.67 0.62 0.71
CA GLU A 178 -8.73 2.05 1.05
C GLU A 178 -9.25 2.91 -0.12
N GLY A 179 -10.38 3.58 0.06
CA GLY A 179 -10.80 4.65 -0.86
C GLY A 179 -11.32 4.24 -2.23
N GLY A 180 -11.74 2.99 -2.41
CA GLY A 180 -12.50 2.54 -3.58
C GLY A 180 -11.70 2.52 -4.90
N PRO A 181 -12.37 2.70 -6.06
CA PRO A 181 -11.72 2.58 -7.39
C PRO A 181 -10.58 3.57 -7.66
N ASN A 182 -10.43 4.61 -6.82
CA ASN A 182 -9.42 5.66 -6.95
C ASN A 182 -8.39 5.63 -5.81
N ALA A 183 -8.32 4.54 -5.05
CA ALA A 183 -7.37 4.31 -3.95
C ALA A 183 -5.94 4.78 -4.26
N GLU A 184 -5.41 4.37 -5.41
CA GLU A 184 -4.05 4.70 -5.84
C GLU A 184 -3.84 6.21 -5.98
N LEU A 185 -4.85 6.94 -6.47
CA LEU A 185 -4.76 8.40 -6.56
C LEU A 185 -4.87 9.03 -5.18
N TYR A 186 -5.81 8.59 -4.34
CA TYR A 186 -5.98 9.16 -3.00
C TYR A 186 -4.78 8.92 -2.10
N ALA A 187 -3.99 7.88 -2.36
CA ALA A 187 -2.69 7.68 -1.71
C ALA A 187 -1.67 8.81 -2.00
N VAL A 188 -1.81 9.54 -3.11
CA VAL A 188 -0.82 10.53 -3.57
C VAL A 188 -1.37 11.93 -3.80
N ALA A 189 -2.70 12.09 -3.84
CA ALA A 189 -3.36 13.35 -4.09
C ALA A 189 -4.67 13.49 -3.29
N ALA A 190 -4.90 14.69 -2.77
CA ALA A 190 -6.14 15.08 -2.12
C ALA A 190 -7.01 15.93 -3.04
N LEU A 191 -8.31 15.65 -2.99
CA LEU A 191 -9.34 16.49 -3.59
C LEU A 191 -9.56 17.75 -2.73
N PRO A 192 -9.91 18.90 -3.33
CA PRO A 192 -10.38 20.04 -2.56
C PRO A 192 -11.73 19.67 -1.91
N LYS A 193 -11.93 20.14 -0.68
CA LYS A 193 -13.24 20.03 -0.04
C LYS A 193 -14.28 20.80 -0.88
N PRO A 194 -15.48 20.22 -1.13
CA PRO A 194 -16.51 20.90 -1.89
C PRO A 194 -16.99 22.17 -1.18
N THR A 195 -17.13 23.26 -1.93
CA THR A 195 -17.91 24.43 -1.50
C THR A 195 -19.22 24.50 -2.27
N THR A 196 -20.21 25.22 -1.74
CA THR A 196 -21.49 25.45 -2.43
C THR A 196 -21.26 26.01 -3.84
N THR A 197 -20.37 27.00 -3.98
CA THR A 197 -20.03 27.60 -5.28
C THR A 197 -19.45 26.57 -6.24
N ASP A 198 -18.51 25.74 -5.78
CA ASP A 198 -17.87 24.76 -6.66
C ASP A 198 -18.86 23.68 -7.14
N VAL A 199 -19.80 23.26 -6.29
CA VAL A 199 -20.86 22.30 -6.64
C VAL A 199 -21.82 22.91 -7.66
N VAL A 200 -22.23 24.17 -7.45
CA VAL A 200 -23.11 24.90 -8.38
C VAL A 200 -22.45 25.05 -9.76
N GLN A 201 -21.15 25.33 -9.78
CA GLN A 201 -20.34 25.52 -10.99
C GLN A 201 -19.87 24.21 -11.65
N HIS A 202 -20.32 23.05 -11.16
CA HIS A 202 -19.94 21.72 -11.70
C HIS A 202 -18.44 21.43 -11.69
N ARG A 203 -17.67 22.02 -10.76
CA ARG A 203 -16.20 21.90 -10.73
C ARG A 203 -15.73 20.44 -10.66
N LEU A 204 -16.47 19.56 -9.98
CA LEU A 204 -16.15 18.13 -9.98
C LEU A 204 -16.17 17.55 -11.40
N ARG A 205 -17.18 17.89 -12.20
CA ARG A 205 -17.35 17.35 -13.56
C ARG A 205 -16.37 18.00 -14.54
N THR A 206 -16.19 19.31 -14.47
CA THR A 206 -15.45 20.07 -15.47
C THR A 206 -13.94 20.07 -15.25
N HIS A 207 -13.50 20.01 -14.00
CA HIS A 207 -12.09 20.22 -13.64
C HIS A 207 -11.50 19.00 -12.94
N ILE A 208 -12.18 18.44 -11.94
CA ILE A 208 -11.60 17.37 -11.11
C ILE A 208 -11.69 15.99 -11.77
N SER A 209 -12.87 15.60 -12.31
CA SER A 209 -13.08 14.28 -12.92
C SER A 209 -12.16 14.00 -14.11
N PRO A 210 -11.87 14.97 -15.00
CA PRO A 210 -10.87 14.78 -16.04
C PRO A 210 -9.49 14.42 -15.50
N GLU A 211 -9.06 15.05 -14.40
CA GLU A 211 -7.78 14.75 -13.74
C GLU A 211 -7.77 13.32 -13.18
N LEU A 212 -8.88 12.90 -12.53
CA LEU A 212 -9.06 11.53 -12.03
C LEU A 212 -8.95 10.50 -13.17
N GLN A 213 -9.58 10.80 -14.31
CA GLN A 213 -9.63 9.91 -15.46
C GLN A 213 -8.25 9.82 -16.12
N ARG A 214 -7.58 10.96 -16.31
CA ARG A 214 -6.25 11.03 -16.93
C ARG A 214 -5.20 10.28 -16.11
N TRP A 215 -5.29 10.32 -14.78
CA TRP A 215 -4.45 9.53 -13.89
C TRP A 215 -4.57 8.02 -14.12
N LYS A 216 -5.77 7.53 -14.48
CA LYS A 216 -6.00 6.11 -14.78
C LYS A 216 -5.51 5.74 -16.17
N GLU A 217 -5.80 6.57 -17.16
CA GLU A 217 -5.41 6.35 -18.56
C GLU A 217 -3.89 6.26 -18.71
N LEU A 218 -3.16 7.07 -17.95
CA LEU A 218 -1.70 7.14 -18.00
C LEU A 218 -0.99 6.11 -17.11
N ARG A 219 -1.69 5.07 -16.62
CA ARG A 219 -1.07 4.04 -15.76
C ARG A 219 0.15 3.37 -16.40
N HIS A 220 0.18 3.27 -17.74
CA HIS A 220 1.26 2.66 -18.51
C HIS A 220 2.43 3.61 -18.82
N ASP A 221 2.26 4.91 -18.56
CA ASP A 221 3.27 5.94 -18.80
C ASP A 221 3.48 6.77 -17.51
N PRO A 222 4.32 6.29 -16.59
CA PRO A 222 4.48 6.89 -15.27
C PRO A 222 5.02 8.32 -15.34
N VAL A 223 5.84 8.65 -16.34
CA VAL A 223 6.40 10.00 -16.53
C VAL A 223 5.28 10.98 -16.82
N ARG A 224 4.47 10.71 -17.84
CA ARG A 224 3.33 11.57 -18.18
C ARG A 224 2.31 11.59 -17.05
N ARG A 225 2.05 10.46 -16.40
CA ARG A 225 1.12 10.35 -15.28
C ARG A 225 1.47 11.32 -14.15
N TRP A 226 2.74 11.32 -13.73
CA TRP A 226 3.23 12.22 -12.69
C TRP A 226 3.32 13.67 -13.16
N LEU A 227 3.79 13.92 -14.40
CA LEU A 227 3.86 15.27 -14.98
C LEU A 227 2.49 15.94 -15.09
N HIS A 228 1.46 15.19 -15.52
CA HIS A 228 0.08 15.67 -15.51
C HIS A 228 -0.39 16.00 -14.10
N LEU A 229 -0.17 15.09 -13.15
CA LEU A 229 -0.59 15.30 -11.78
C LEU A 229 0.07 16.56 -11.17
N VAL A 230 1.38 16.76 -11.35
CA VAL A 230 2.09 17.95 -10.81
C VAL A 230 1.71 19.27 -11.49
N ARG A 231 1.14 19.22 -12.69
CA ARG A 231 0.57 20.39 -13.38
C ARG A 231 -0.87 20.66 -12.98
N SER A 232 -1.53 19.72 -12.31
CA SER A 232 -2.90 19.88 -11.86
C SER A 232 -3.03 21.04 -10.87
N GLU A 233 -3.88 21.99 -11.19
CA GLU A 233 -4.27 23.09 -10.27
C GLU A 233 -5.43 22.67 -9.35
N HIS A 234 -5.99 21.50 -9.57
CA HIS A 234 -7.22 21.05 -8.94
C HIS A 234 -7.00 19.98 -7.87
N LEU A 235 -5.81 19.37 -7.81
CA LEU A 235 -5.46 18.32 -6.86
C LEU A 235 -4.24 18.73 -6.04
N THR A 236 -4.28 18.46 -4.74
CA THR A 236 -3.12 18.68 -3.86
C THR A 236 -2.31 17.40 -3.74
N ILE A 237 -1.10 17.39 -4.30
CA ILE A 237 -0.22 16.21 -4.24
C ILE A 237 0.43 16.13 -2.86
N GLN A 238 0.18 15.01 -2.18
CA GLN A 238 0.75 14.68 -0.89
C GLN A 238 0.56 13.18 -0.64
N LEU A 239 1.60 12.51 -0.14
CA LEU A 239 1.50 11.11 0.27
C LEU A 239 0.56 10.99 1.48
N ALA A 240 -0.36 10.03 1.45
CA ALA A 240 -1.32 9.78 2.52
C ALA A 240 -1.02 8.50 3.30
N THR A 241 -1.22 8.58 4.61
CA THR A 241 -1.43 7.43 5.49
C THR A 241 -2.72 6.69 5.12
N PRO A 242 -2.91 5.45 5.61
CA PRO A 242 -4.11 4.66 5.32
C PRO A 242 -5.44 5.33 5.69
N ASN A 243 -5.49 5.97 6.86
CA ASN A 243 -6.70 6.67 7.30
C ASN A 243 -6.99 7.89 6.41
N GLU A 244 -5.96 8.66 6.05
CA GLU A 244 -6.12 9.80 5.15
C GLU A 244 -6.61 9.40 3.76
N VAL A 245 -6.28 8.20 3.25
CA VAL A 245 -6.85 7.72 1.98
C VAL A 245 -8.35 7.51 2.08
N ARG A 246 -8.84 6.99 3.21
CA ARG A 246 -10.27 6.85 3.47
C ARG A 246 -10.94 8.21 3.58
N ASP A 247 -10.31 9.14 4.31
CA ASP A 247 -10.83 10.51 4.46
C ASP A 247 -10.90 11.22 3.11
N ARG A 248 -9.86 11.09 2.27
CA ARG A 248 -9.84 11.64 0.91
C ARG A 248 -10.91 11.03 0.01
N ALA A 249 -11.20 9.74 0.16
CA ALA A 249 -12.30 9.11 -0.57
C ALA A 249 -13.67 9.60 -0.07
N ALA A 250 -13.84 9.80 1.24
CA ALA A 250 -15.06 10.39 1.81
C ALA A 250 -15.31 11.81 1.27
N VAL A 251 -14.27 12.60 1.02
CA VAL A 251 -14.41 13.91 0.34
C VAL A 251 -15.04 13.76 -1.05
N ARG A 252 -14.72 12.70 -1.80
CA ARG A 252 -15.39 12.43 -3.10
C ARG A 252 -16.85 12.06 -2.90
N GLU A 253 -17.19 11.25 -1.91
CA GLU A 253 -18.58 10.89 -1.65
C GLU A 253 -19.39 12.12 -1.25
N LEU A 254 -18.84 13.01 -0.42
CA LEU A 254 -19.45 14.30 -0.10
C LEU A 254 -19.71 15.16 -1.34
N TRP A 255 -18.77 15.17 -2.29
CA TRP A 255 -18.95 15.81 -3.60
C TRP A 255 -20.15 15.23 -4.38
N LEU A 256 -20.29 13.90 -4.40
CA LEU A 256 -21.38 13.23 -5.10
C LEU A 256 -22.74 13.48 -4.43
N GLU A 257 -22.79 13.45 -3.10
CA GLU A 257 -23.99 13.75 -2.32
C GLU A 257 -24.46 15.19 -2.55
N ALA A 258 -23.54 16.17 -2.50
CA ALA A 258 -23.85 17.57 -2.76
C ALA A 258 -24.37 17.81 -4.19
N ILE A 259 -23.82 17.11 -5.18
CA ILE A 259 -24.30 17.17 -6.58
C ILE A 259 -25.66 16.49 -6.73
N ALA A 260 -25.91 15.40 -6.02
CA ALA A 260 -27.19 14.70 -6.07
C ALA A 260 -28.34 15.60 -5.57
N VAL A 261 -28.14 16.34 -4.48
CA VAL A 261 -29.15 17.27 -3.95
C VAL A 261 -29.29 18.56 -4.76
N ARG A 262 -28.24 18.98 -5.49
CA ARG A 262 -28.31 20.11 -6.44
C ARG A 262 -29.32 19.85 -7.57
N GLY A 263 -29.41 18.61 -8.05
CA GLY A 263 -30.27 18.23 -9.16
C GLY A 263 -29.77 18.71 -10.53
N VAL A 264 -30.61 18.57 -11.58
CA VAL A 264 -30.20 18.71 -13.00
C VAL A 264 -30.42 20.12 -13.57
N ALA A 265 -31.08 21.02 -12.85
CA ALA A 265 -31.40 22.36 -13.36
C ALA A 265 -30.14 23.16 -13.75
N PRO A 266 -30.16 23.97 -14.84
CA PRO A 266 -29.00 24.78 -15.25
C PRO A 266 -28.53 25.74 -14.15
N VAL A 267 -29.50 26.42 -13.51
CA VAL A 267 -29.27 27.29 -12.35
C VAL A 267 -30.06 26.73 -11.16
N PRO A 268 -29.41 26.35 -10.05
CA PRO A 268 -30.10 25.84 -8.88
C PRO A 268 -30.85 26.98 -8.16
N GLY A 269 -32.11 26.75 -7.81
CA GLY A 269 -32.89 27.68 -7.00
C GLY A 269 -32.45 27.70 -5.53
N ALA A 270 -32.93 28.68 -4.76
CA ALA A 270 -32.57 28.87 -3.35
C ALA A 270 -32.79 27.61 -2.47
N LYS A 271 -33.82 26.80 -2.77
CA LYS A 271 -34.06 25.53 -2.07
C LYS A 271 -32.94 24.51 -2.30
N ALA A 272 -32.42 24.41 -3.53
CA ALA A 272 -31.33 23.51 -3.87
C ALA A 272 -30.00 24.00 -3.26
N ILE A 273 -29.76 25.32 -3.26
CA ILE A 273 -28.59 25.92 -2.59
C ILE A 273 -28.58 25.59 -1.09
N ARG A 274 -29.71 25.77 -0.39
CA ARG A 274 -29.84 25.40 1.03
C ARG A 274 -29.63 23.90 1.27
N ALA A 275 -30.11 23.04 0.36
CA ALA A 275 -29.90 21.60 0.47
C ALA A 275 -28.42 21.21 0.31
N ILE A 276 -27.70 21.86 -0.61
CA ILE A 276 -26.24 21.70 -0.76
C ILE A 276 -25.55 22.12 0.54
N GLU A 277 -25.86 23.31 1.07
CA GLU A 277 -25.27 23.80 2.32
C GLU A 277 -25.51 22.86 3.50
N GLN A 278 -26.72 22.29 3.61
CA GLN A 278 -27.05 21.31 4.65
C GLN A 278 -26.20 20.04 4.54
N VAL A 279 -26.02 19.50 3.33
CA VAL A 279 -25.14 18.33 3.11
C VAL A 279 -23.69 18.67 3.48
N LEU A 280 -23.20 19.84 3.06
CA LEU A 280 -21.82 20.25 3.33
C LEU A 280 -21.55 20.58 4.82
N GLN A 281 -22.56 20.95 5.59
CA GLN A 281 -22.45 21.20 7.04
C GLN A 281 -22.56 19.92 7.89
N ALA A 282 -23.17 18.87 7.36
CA ALA A 282 -23.40 17.61 8.07
C ALA A 282 -22.19 16.65 8.05
N ALA A 283 -21.16 16.95 7.26
CA ALA A 283 -19.97 16.14 7.03
C ALA A 283 -18.72 16.73 7.69
#